data_AF-A0A9W6JEF9-F1
#
_entry.id   AF-A0A9W6JEF9-F1
#
_cell.length_a   1.000
_cell.length_b   1.000
_cell.length_c   1.000
_cell.angle_alpha   90.00
_cell.angle_beta   90.00
_cell.angle_gamma   90.00
#
_symmetry.space_group_name_H-M   'P 1'
#
loop_
_entity.id
_entity.type
_entity.pdbx_description
1 polymer ?
#
loop_
_entity_poly.entity_id
_entity_poly.type
_entity_poly.pdbx_seq_one_letter_code
_entity_poly.pdbx_strand_id
1 'polypeptide(L)'
;MENIVSREAEGGGLDEMDLVREARRPSLTGVAAILARGVCRHFRDLGAGCLLETPLRSGRRADVMALTRNGEIVIVEIKSGPQDFRADRKWPEYRAFCDRLYFAVGNGFPKDLIPEDAGLIVADGYGAAVLREAPAHPLAGARRKAVTLRFARLAAARLQALGDPPDVAAL
;
A
#
# COMPACT_ATOMS: atom_id res chain seq x y z
N MET A 1 19.04 -12.56 -43.91
CA MET A 1 18.47 -11.22 -43.66
C MET A 1 17.18 -11.43 -42.89
N GLU A 2 17.30 -11.42 -41.57
CA GLU A 2 16.20 -11.63 -40.62
C GLU A 2 15.32 -10.38 -40.56
N ASN A 3 14.01 -10.55 -40.60
CA ASN A 3 13.06 -9.49 -40.30
C ASN A 3 12.34 -9.86 -39.01
N ILE A 4 12.90 -9.42 -37.89
CA ILE A 4 12.26 -9.49 -36.57
C ILE A 4 11.32 -8.29 -36.49
N VAL A 5 10.04 -8.51 -36.78
CA VAL A 5 8.99 -7.55 -36.46
C VAL A 5 8.92 -7.46 -34.94
N SER A 6 9.27 -6.28 -34.44
CA SER A 6 9.16 -5.88 -33.04
C SER A 6 7.74 -6.16 -32.53
N ARG A 7 7.61 -7.07 -31.56
CA ARG A 7 6.41 -7.16 -30.74
C ARG A 7 6.35 -5.90 -29.87
N GLU A 8 5.49 -4.97 -30.26
CA GLU A 8 5.02 -3.92 -29.38
C GLU A 8 4.43 -4.58 -28.12
N ALA A 9 4.86 -4.10 -26.96
CA ALA A 9 4.33 -4.53 -25.68
C ALA A 9 2.87 -4.07 -25.60
N GLU A 10 1.93 -5.01 -25.79
CA GLU A 10 0.51 -4.77 -25.54
C GLU A 10 0.35 -4.25 -24.11
N GLY A 11 -0.11 -3.01 -24.02
CA GLY A 11 -0.53 -2.40 -22.77
C GLY A 11 -1.74 -3.17 -22.25
N GLY A 12 -1.51 -4.07 -21.30
CA GLY A 12 -2.57 -4.71 -20.53
C GLY A 12 -3.41 -3.64 -19.82
N GLY A 13 -4.50 -3.25 -20.46
CA GLY A 13 -5.58 -2.50 -19.83
C GLY A 13 -6.06 -3.31 -18.62
N LEU A 14 -6.11 -2.64 -17.47
CA LEU A 14 -6.76 -3.21 -16.29
C LEU A 14 -8.25 -3.33 -16.64
N ASP A 15 -8.73 -4.56 -16.77
CA ASP A 15 -10.14 -4.85 -17.00
C ASP A 15 -10.97 -4.22 -15.87
N GLU A 16 -12.12 -3.66 -16.21
CA GLU A 16 -13.08 -3.09 -15.28
C GLU A 16 -13.51 -4.13 -14.23
N MET A 17 -13.53 -5.42 -14.61
CA MET A 17 -13.77 -6.55 -13.71
C MET A 17 -12.69 -6.74 -12.63
N ASP A 18 -11.43 -6.39 -12.90
CA ASP A 18 -10.35 -6.48 -11.91
C ASP A 18 -10.48 -5.39 -10.83
N LEU A 19 -10.92 -4.19 -11.19
CA LEU A 19 -11.15 -3.11 -10.23
C LEU A 19 -12.30 -3.41 -9.26
N VAL A 20 -13.37 -4.08 -9.72
CA VAL A 20 -14.48 -4.51 -8.86
C VAL A 20 -14.02 -5.56 -7.84
N ARG A 21 -13.20 -6.53 -8.26
CA ARG A 21 -12.59 -7.52 -7.35
C ARG A 21 -11.63 -6.88 -6.36
N GLU A 22 -10.86 -5.89 -6.80
CA GLU A 22 -9.91 -5.14 -5.97
C GLU A 22 -10.58 -4.15 -5.00
N ALA A 23 -11.79 -3.67 -5.34
CA ALA A 23 -12.61 -2.80 -4.52
C ALA A 23 -13.26 -3.53 -3.32
N ARG A 24 -12.93 -4.80 -3.09
CA ARG A 24 -13.35 -5.55 -1.91
C ARG A 24 -13.00 -4.81 -0.63
N ARG A 25 -13.87 -4.91 0.37
CA ARG A 25 -13.64 -4.33 1.70
C ARG A 25 -12.32 -4.87 2.27
N PRO A 26 -11.52 -4.01 2.95
CA PRO A 26 -10.32 -4.46 3.63
C PRO A 26 -10.62 -5.62 4.59
N SER A 27 -9.72 -6.60 4.60
CA SER A 27 -9.81 -7.88 5.28
C SER A 27 -8.81 -8.04 6.44
N LEU A 28 -8.03 -6.99 6.74
CA LEU A 28 -7.17 -6.97 7.93
C LEU A 28 -8.01 -7.20 9.18
N THR A 29 -7.53 -8.06 10.07
CA THR A 29 -8.18 -8.39 11.35
C THR A 29 -7.23 -8.28 12.53
N GLY A 30 -7.76 -8.36 13.75
CA GLY A 30 -6.98 -8.41 14.98
C GLY A 30 -6.01 -7.24 15.15
N VAL A 31 -4.78 -7.55 15.58
CA VAL A 31 -3.71 -6.56 15.80
C VAL A 31 -3.40 -5.78 14.53
N ALA A 32 -3.35 -6.44 13.36
CA ALA A 32 -3.02 -5.77 12.11
C ALA A 32 -4.03 -4.67 11.75
N ALA A 33 -5.33 -4.94 11.92
CA ALA A 33 -6.38 -3.95 11.70
C ALA A 33 -6.26 -2.75 12.66
N ILE A 34 -5.93 -3.00 13.93
CA ILE A 34 -5.75 -1.97 14.95
C ILE A 34 -4.58 -1.06 14.57
N LEU A 35 -3.42 -1.63 14.21
CA LEU A 35 -2.24 -0.86 13.80
C LEU A 35 -2.52 -0.05 12.52
N ALA A 36 -3.12 -0.66 11.50
CA ALA A 36 -3.50 0.02 10.27
C ALA A 36 -4.42 1.21 10.53
N ARG A 37 -5.36 1.08 11.46
CA ARG A 37 -6.26 2.19 11.87
C ARG A 37 -5.46 3.36 12.49
N GLY A 38 -4.48 3.08 13.35
CA GLY A 38 -3.60 4.10 13.92
C GLY A 38 -2.77 4.82 12.88
N VAL A 39 -2.15 4.05 11.98
CA VAL A 39 -1.38 4.56 10.84
C VAL A 39 -2.24 5.47 9.95
N CYS A 40 -3.43 5.04 9.56
CA CYS A 40 -4.33 5.85 8.73
C CYS A 40 -4.75 7.15 9.43
N ARG A 41 -4.95 7.15 10.75
CA ARG A 41 -5.21 8.40 11.49
C ARG A 41 -4.03 9.33 11.47
N HIS A 42 -2.83 8.82 11.74
CA HIS A 42 -1.61 9.61 11.70
C HIS A 42 -1.44 10.32 10.34
N PHE A 43 -1.56 9.58 9.24
CA PHE A 43 -1.45 10.15 7.90
C PHE A 43 -2.59 11.14 7.58
N ARG A 44 -3.82 10.85 8.00
CA ARG A 44 -4.95 11.78 7.84
C ARG A 44 -4.74 13.08 8.61
N ASP A 45 -4.16 13.02 9.81
CA ASP A 45 -3.89 14.21 10.63
C ASP A 45 -2.78 15.08 9.99
N LEU A 46 -1.87 14.47 9.22
CA LEU A 46 -0.94 15.15 8.31
C LEU A 46 -1.57 15.56 6.97
N GLY A 47 -2.84 15.23 6.77
CA GLY A 47 -3.65 15.56 5.61
C GLY A 47 -3.42 14.72 4.37
N ALA A 48 -2.85 13.53 4.52
CA ALA A 48 -2.77 12.52 3.48
C ALA A 48 -4.08 11.70 3.40
N GLY A 49 -4.35 11.14 2.22
CA GLY A 49 -5.37 10.10 2.03
C GLY A 49 -4.76 8.72 2.15
N CYS A 50 -5.50 7.74 2.70
CA CYS A 50 -5.02 6.36 2.84
C CYS A 50 -5.96 5.35 2.19
N LEU A 51 -5.38 4.28 1.64
CA LEU A 51 -6.06 3.06 1.23
C LEU A 51 -5.42 1.86 1.90
N LEU A 52 -6.25 1.00 2.47
CA LEU A 52 -5.81 -0.29 3.01
C LEU A 52 -5.72 -1.32 1.89
N GLU A 53 -4.83 -2.30 2.02
CA GLU A 53 -4.79 -3.47 1.13
C GLU A 53 -4.80 -3.09 -0.35
N THR A 54 -3.86 -2.24 -0.76
CA THR A 54 -3.78 -1.72 -2.13
C THR A 54 -3.03 -2.73 -3.01
N PRO A 55 -3.67 -3.32 -4.04
CA PRO A 55 -3.01 -4.22 -4.97
C PRO A 55 -1.98 -3.46 -5.81
N LEU A 56 -0.85 -4.10 -6.10
CA LEU A 56 0.25 -3.56 -6.87
C LEU A 56 0.42 -4.36 -8.17
N ARG A 57 1.01 -3.74 -9.20
CA ARG A 57 1.29 -4.43 -10.47
C ARG A 57 2.23 -5.62 -10.36
N SER A 58 2.97 -5.75 -9.26
CA SER A 58 3.79 -6.93 -8.96
C SER A 58 2.97 -8.16 -8.54
N GLY A 59 1.65 -8.05 -8.41
CA GLY A 59 0.79 -9.07 -7.79
C GLY A 59 0.87 -9.07 -6.26
N ARG A 60 1.62 -8.14 -5.66
CA ARG A 60 1.66 -7.90 -4.20
C ARG A 60 0.49 -7.01 -3.77
N ARG A 61 0.31 -6.89 -2.45
CA ARG A 61 -0.67 -6.01 -1.84
C ARG A 61 0.00 -5.25 -0.71
N ALA A 62 -0.04 -3.92 -0.77
CA ALA A 62 0.44 -3.06 0.30
C ALA A 62 -0.61 -2.96 1.41
N ASP A 63 -0.22 -3.13 2.68
CA ASP A 63 -1.19 -3.10 3.79
C ASP A 63 -1.82 -1.71 3.95
N VAL A 64 -1.01 -0.66 3.90
CA VAL A 64 -1.45 0.73 3.82
C VAL A 64 -0.66 1.43 2.72
N MET A 65 -1.38 2.10 1.82
CA MET A 65 -0.81 3.08 0.91
C MET A 65 -1.35 4.46 1.29
N ALA A 66 -0.47 5.45 1.43
CA ALA A 66 -0.85 6.85 1.66
C ALA A 66 -0.41 7.73 0.49
N LEU A 67 -1.27 8.66 0.09
CA LEU A 67 -0.97 9.75 -0.83
C LEU A 67 -0.94 11.05 -0.02
N THR A 68 0.25 11.63 0.13
CA THR A 68 0.48 12.84 0.91
C THR A 68 0.05 14.10 0.16
N ARG A 69 -0.05 15.24 0.87
CA ARG A 69 -0.41 16.54 0.27
C ARG A 69 0.56 17.02 -0.81
N ASN A 70 1.83 16.65 -0.72
CA ASN A 70 2.87 16.98 -1.71
C ASN A 70 2.97 15.93 -2.84
N GLY A 71 2.11 14.92 -2.86
CA GLY A 71 2.08 13.90 -3.92
C GLY A 71 3.13 12.79 -3.79
N GLU A 72 3.73 12.63 -2.60
CA GLU A 72 4.50 11.44 -2.27
C GLU A 72 3.57 10.24 -2.03
N ILE A 73 3.99 9.08 -2.52
CA ILE A 73 3.36 7.80 -2.25
C ILE A 73 4.15 7.13 -1.12
N VAL A 74 3.47 6.81 -0.03
CA VAL A 74 4.05 6.06 1.09
C VAL A 74 3.41 4.69 1.15
N ILE A 75 4.22 3.65 1.30
CA ILE A 75 3.73 2.31 1.67
C ILE A 75 4.13 2.04 3.11
N VAL A 76 3.18 1.51 3.89
CA VAL A 76 3.40 1.02 5.25
C VAL A 76 2.96 -0.43 5.32
N GLU A 77 3.91 -1.31 5.62
CA GLU A 77 3.65 -2.74 5.87
C GLU A 77 3.41 -2.95 7.37
N ILE A 78 2.29 -3.58 7.72
CA ILE A 78 1.91 -3.83 9.11
C ILE A 78 2.54 -5.14 9.56
N LYS A 79 3.30 -5.13 10.66
CA LYS A 79 3.82 -6.37 11.27
C LYS A 79 3.22 -6.58 12.64
N SER A 80 2.31 -7.54 12.71
CA SER A 80 1.56 -7.91 13.92
C SER A 80 2.43 -8.60 14.98
N GLY A 81 3.58 -9.16 14.57
CA GLY A 81 4.58 -9.75 15.46
C GLY A 81 5.87 -10.13 14.73
N PRO A 82 6.94 -10.52 15.44
CA PRO A 82 8.24 -10.83 14.85
C PRO A 82 8.20 -11.90 13.75
N GLN A 83 7.30 -12.88 13.86
CA GLN A 83 7.15 -13.96 12.87
C GLN A 83 6.64 -13.45 11.53
N ASP A 84 5.70 -12.50 11.56
CA ASP A 84 5.14 -11.83 10.37
C ASP A 84 6.26 -11.14 9.56
N PHE A 85 7.11 -10.39 10.26
CA PHE A 85 8.28 -9.75 9.65
C PHE A 85 9.27 -10.76 9.06
N ARG A 86 9.61 -11.83 9.80
CA ARG A 86 10.57 -12.84 9.32
C ARG A 86 10.07 -13.66 8.13
N ALA A 87 8.76 -13.83 8.00
CA ALA A 87 8.14 -14.55 6.88
C ALA A 87 8.11 -13.69 5.61
N ASP A 88 7.96 -12.37 5.76
CA ASP A 88 7.97 -11.44 4.64
C ASP A 88 9.41 -11.15 4.18
N ARG A 89 9.86 -11.89 3.17
CA ARG A 89 11.19 -11.70 2.55
C ARG A 89 11.16 -10.81 1.31
N LYS A 90 9.97 -10.37 0.89
CA LYS A 90 9.75 -9.71 -0.39
C LYS A 90 9.41 -8.23 -0.25
N TRP A 91 9.38 -7.74 0.99
CA TRP A 91 9.18 -6.34 1.29
C TRP A 91 10.05 -5.35 0.49
N PRO A 92 11.30 -5.65 0.06
CA PRO A 92 12.06 -4.69 -0.72
C PRO A 92 11.42 -4.38 -2.08
N GLU A 93 10.60 -5.29 -2.63
CA GLU A 93 9.87 -5.10 -3.89
C GLU A 93 8.89 -3.90 -3.82
N TYR A 94 8.42 -3.53 -2.63
CA TYR A 94 7.49 -2.39 -2.45
C TYR A 94 8.12 -1.04 -2.76
N ARG A 95 9.45 -0.91 -2.68
CA ARG A 95 10.17 0.34 -3.02
C ARG A 95 9.95 0.77 -4.46
N ALA A 96 9.63 -0.15 -5.36
CA ALA A 96 9.30 0.18 -6.74
C ALA A 96 7.93 0.90 -6.90
N PHE A 97 7.14 1.01 -5.83
CA PHE A 97 5.78 1.52 -5.83
C PHE A 97 5.53 2.65 -4.83
N CYS A 98 6.55 3.10 -4.10
CA CYS A 98 6.47 4.22 -3.16
C CYS A 98 7.74 5.08 -3.20
N ASP A 99 7.65 6.29 -2.66
CA ASP A 99 8.79 7.17 -2.39
C ASP A 99 9.43 6.86 -1.03
N ARG A 100 8.63 6.29 -0.13
CA ARG A 100 8.99 5.95 1.25
C ARG A 100 8.31 4.66 1.66
N LEU A 101 9.09 3.78 2.27
CA LEU A 101 8.65 2.48 2.78
C LEU A 101 8.85 2.44 4.29
N TYR A 102 7.76 2.20 5.00
CA TYR A 102 7.74 2.04 6.45
C TYR A 102 7.27 0.65 6.83
N PHE A 103 7.71 0.19 7.99
CA PHE A 103 7.00 -0.82 8.75
C PHE A 103 6.24 -0.15 9.90
N ALA A 104 5.02 -0.61 10.17
CA ALA A 104 4.29 -0.24 11.38
C ALA A 104 4.09 -1.43 12.29
N VAL A 105 4.43 -1.25 13.57
CA VAL A 105 4.43 -2.29 14.58
C VAL A 105 3.77 -1.81 15.87
N GLY A 106 3.37 -2.74 16.73
CA GLY A 106 2.91 -2.42 18.09
C GLY A 106 4.06 -2.06 19.03
N ASN A 107 3.74 -1.40 20.15
CA ASN A 107 4.75 -0.91 21.11
C ASN A 107 5.72 -2.00 21.63
N GLY A 108 5.20 -3.22 21.86
CA GLY A 108 5.96 -4.37 22.34
C GLY A 108 6.80 -5.11 21.29
N PHE A 109 6.78 -4.67 20.03
CA PHE A 109 7.57 -5.30 18.98
C PHE A 109 9.08 -4.99 19.16
N PRO A 110 9.98 -5.96 18.98
CA PRO A 110 11.44 -5.74 19.02
C PRO A 110 11.90 -4.93 17.82
N LYS A 111 12.09 -3.62 18.03
CA LYS A 111 12.31 -2.60 16.99
C LYS A 111 13.58 -2.83 16.18
N ASP A 112 14.60 -3.41 16.81
CA ASP A 112 15.89 -3.72 16.18
C ASP A 112 15.80 -4.82 15.11
N LEU A 113 14.67 -5.52 15.00
CA LEU A 113 14.42 -6.42 13.87
C LEU A 113 14.18 -5.67 12.56
N ILE A 114 13.72 -4.42 12.63
CA ILE A 114 13.38 -3.65 11.44
C ILE A 114 14.66 -3.02 10.86
N PRO A 115 14.99 -3.30 9.58
CA PRO A 115 16.20 -2.79 8.93
C PRO A 115 16.31 -1.26 8.98
N GLU A 116 17.52 -0.75 9.15
CA GLU A 116 17.81 0.69 9.21
C GLU A 116 17.50 1.43 7.91
N ASP A 117 17.49 0.73 6.78
CA ASP A 117 17.13 1.31 5.48
C ASP A 117 15.62 1.47 5.29
N ALA A 118 14.80 1.01 6.24
CA ALA A 118 13.35 1.19 6.27
C ALA A 118 12.92 2.13 7.40
N GLY A 119 11.85 2.88 7.16
CA GLY A 119 11.23 3.69 8.20
C GLY A 119 10.50 2.81 9.22
N LEU A 120 10.36 3.33 10.44
CA LEU A 120 9.69 2.64 11.54
C LEU A 120 8.60 3.52 12.15
N ILE A 121 7.39 3.00 12.17
CA ILE A 121 6.23 3.58 12.84
C ILE A 121 5.83 2.67 14.00
N VAL A 122 5.58 3.25 15.17
CA VAL A 122 4.86 2.57 16.25
C VAL A 122 3.43 3.07 16.25
N ALA A 123 2.48 2.14 16.20
CA ALA A 123 1.06 2.44 16.10
C ALA A 123 0.24 1.68 17.14
N ASP A 124 -0.97 2.16 17.36
CA ASP A 124 -2.03 1.47 18.10
C ASP A 124 -3.41 1.82 17.51
N GLY A 125 -4.49 1.51 18.22
CA GLY A 125 -5.84 1.82 17.76
C GLY A 125 -6.19 3.31 17.74
N TYR A 126 -5.37 4.18 18.30
CA TYR A 126 -5.64 5.60 18.51
C TYR A 126 -4.83 6.50 17.58
N GLY A 127 -3.58 6.13 17.29
CA GLY A 127 -2.72 6.89 16.40
C GLY A 127 -1.43 6.15 16.07
N ALA A 128 -0.44 6.91 15.61
CA ALA A 128 0.89 6.39 15.35
C ALA A 128 1.95 7.49 15.48
N ALA A 129 3.19 7.08 15.74
CA ALA A 129 4.36 7.93 15.79
C ALA A 129 5.47 7.34 14.91
N VAL A 130 6.12 8.19 14.10
CA VAL A 130 7.33 7.82 13.37
C VAL A 130 8.49 7.82 14.36
N LEU A 131 9.12 6.67 14.56
CA LEU A 131 10.34 6.56 15.38
C LEU A 131 11.61 6.68 14.54
N ARG A 132 11.54 6.26 13.29
CA ARG A 132 12.63 6.41 12.31
C ARG A 132 12.03 6.79 10.97
N GLU A 133 12.49 7.92 10.42
CA GLU A 133 12.10 8.37 9.09
C GLU A 133 12.58 7.38 8.02
N ALA A 134 11.72 7.09 7.04
CA ALA A 134 12.11 6.25 5.92
C ALA A 134 13.04 7.02 4.97
N PRO A 135 14.16 6.43 4.52
CA PRO A 135 14.97 7.00 3.46
C PRO A 135 14.14 7.28 2.21
N ALA A 136 14.28 8.49 1.66
CA ALA A 136 13.59 8.88 0.43
C ALA A 136 14.22 8.16 -0.77
N HIS A 137 13.36 7.59 -1.62
CA HIS A 137 13.75 6.97 -2.89
C HIS A 137 12.69 7.31 -3.94
N PRO A 138 12.72 8.54 -4.50
CA PRO A 138 11.61 9.05 -5.29
C PRO A 138 11.27 8.20 -6.51
N LEU A 139 9.98 7.97 -6.74
CA LEU A 139 9.48 7.31 -7.93
C LEU A 139 9.75 8.14 -9.18
N ALA A 140 10.20 7.48 -10.24
CA ALA A 140 10.23 8.04 -11.58
C ALA A 140 8.83 8.54 -11.99
N GLY A 141 8.76 9.66 -12.73
CA GLY A 141 7.51 10.36 -13.03
C GLY A 141 6.42 9.46 -13.66
N ALA A 142 6.80 8.61 -14.61
CA ALA A 142 5.87 7.66 -15.22
C ALA A 142 5.30 6.65 -14.19
N ARG A 143 6.14 6.14 -13.29
CA ARG A 143 5.71 5.24 -12.21
C ARG A 143 4.81 5.95 -11.22
N ARG A 144 5.15 7.17 -10.80
CA ARG A 144 4.33 8.00 -9.90
C ARG A 144 2.94 8.22 -10.47
N LYS A 145 2.83 8.67 -11.73
CA LYS A 145 1.54 8.85 -12.40
C LYS A 145 0.72 7.57 -12.38
N ALA A 146 1.36 6.45 -12.72
CA ALA A 146 0.69 5.16 -12.83
C ALA A 146 0.20 4.62 -11.47
N VAL A 147 0.95 4.84 -10.38
CA VAL A 147 0.55 4.46 -9.01
C VAL A 147 -0.54 5.40 -8.48
N THR A 148 -0.40 6.71 -8.70
CA THR A 148 -1.39 7.72 -8.27
C THR A 148 -2.75 7.48 -8.93
N LEU A 149 -2.79 7.19 -10.23
CA LEU A 149 -4.03 6.85 -10.93
C LEU A 149 -4.68 5.58 -10.39
N ARG A 150 -3.87 4.57 -10.02
CA ARG A 150 -4.37 3.33 -9.40
C ARG A 150 -4.97 3.63 -8.02
N PHE A 151 -4.28 4.41 -7.19
CA PHE A 151 -4.79 4.86 -5.90
C PHE A 151 -6.14 5.58 -6.06
N ALA A 152 -6.23 6.56 -6.96
CA ALA A 152 -7.46 7.33 -7.17
C ALA A 152 -8.63 6.45 -7.64
N ARG A 153 -8.39 5.55 -8.61
CA ARG A 153 -9.42 4.62 -9.12
C ARG A 153 -9.91 3.65 -8.05
N LEU A 154 -8.99 3.07 -7.27
CA LEU A 154 -9.35 2.16 -6.18
C LEU A 154 -10.13 2.87 -5.07
N ALA A 155 -9.74 4.11 -4.73
CA ALA A 155 -10.48 4.93 -3.77
C ALA A 155 -11.92 5.20 -4.25
N ALA A 156 -12.08 5.62 -5.50
CA ALA A 156 -13.38 5.89 -6.10
C ALA A 156 -14.26 4.62 -6.14
N ALA A 157 -13.71 3.50 -6.60
CA ALA A 157 -14.43 2.23 -6.66
C ALA A 157 -14.89 1.74 -5.28
N ARG A 158 -14.03 1.85 -4.26
CA ARG A 158 -14.39 1.49 -2.88
C ARG A 158 -15.45 2.41 -2.29
N LEU A 159 -15.39 3.71 -2.58
CA LEU A 159 -16.41 4.65 -2.15
C LEU A 159 -17.76 4.35 -2.81
N GLN A 160 -17.76 4.07 -4.12
CA GLN A 160 -18.95 3.67 -4.86
C GLN A 160 -19.55 2.39 -4.25
N ALA A 161 -18.75 1.36 -3.99
CA ALA A 161 -19.20 0.11 -3.38
C ALA A 161 -19.78 0.25 -1.96
N LEU A 162 -19.55 1.37 -1.27
CA LEU A 162 -20.22 1.67 0.00
C LEU A 162 -21.66 2.17 -0.19
N GLY A 163 -21.89 2.94 -1.27
CA GLY A 163 -23.22 3.48 -1.61
C GLY A 163 -24.05 2.55 -2.49
N ASP A 164 -23.39 1.73 -3.31
CA ASP A 164 -23.98 0.77 -4.24
C ASP A 164 -23.16 -0.54 -4.20
N PRO A 165 -23.43 -1.41 -3.20
CA PRO A 165 -22.69 -2.65 -3.03
C PRO A 165 -22.88 -3.57 -4.25
N PRO A 166 -21.79 -4.12 -4.83
CA PRO A 166 -21.91 -5.06 -5.94
C PRO A 166 -22.66 -6.32 -5.49
N ASP A 167 -23.46 -6.89 -6.40
CA ASP A 167 -24.12 -8.16 -6.16
C ASP A 167 -23.07 -9.26 -5.95
N VAL A 168 -22.92 -9.70 -4.70
CA VAL A 168 -21.94 -10.72 -4.29
C VAL A 168 -22.25 -12.10 -4.87
N ALA A 169 -23.45 -12.33 -5.44
CA ALA A 169 -23.79 -13.56 -6.14
C ALA A 169 -23.30 -13.58 -7.61
N ALA A 170 -22.85 -12.44 -8.15
CA ALA A 170 -22.45 -12.28 -9.55
C ALA A 170 -20.92 -12.20 -9.77
N LEU A 171 -20.10 -12.45 -8.73
CA LEU A 171 -18.63 -12.38 -8.74
C LEU A 171 -17.97 -13.71 -8.36
#